data_AF-A0A1Y2B1H7-F1
#
_entry.id   AF-A0A1Y2B1H7-F1
#
_cell.length_a   1.000
_cell.length_b   1.000
_cell.length_c   1.000
_cell.angle_alpha   90.00
_cell.angle_beta   90.00
_cell.angle_gamma   90.00
#
_symmetry.space_group_name_H-M   'P 1'
#
loop_
_entity.id
_entity.type
_entity.pdbx_description
1 polymer ?
#
loop_
_entity_poly.entity_id
_entity_poly.type
_entity_poly.pdbx_seq_one_letter_code
_entity_poly.pdbx_strand_id
1 'polypeptide(L)'
;MEIKKSYKKYIKTLINRTNTVTGKKYRDDGTIFAWELANEPRCLGTNMGNNEKCTTKVITAWMDEMSTYIKKHDKNHMVSTGEEGFGLAGVDSENGIYGFSDGNDFVANAALKNIDFATIHLYSTYWGFKDFVKEGVQYIEEHAKVIKKKLNKPIIMEEFGLPSDKRDEVYPAYMQSMVDNDYNGIMYWMLAHEEYPDYDGFTLYDKDISVYIDEYTKLQKQKSGKTVICKKKCKAN
;
A
#
# COMPACT_ATOMS: atom_id res chain seq x y z
N MET A 1 -22.85 -13.93 3.04
CA MET A 1 -22.89 -13.20 4.34
C MET A 1 -21.94 -13.81 5.37
N GLU A 2 -21.77 -15.14 5.41
CA GLU A 2 -20.90 -15.83 6.38
C GLU A 2 -19.41 -15.50 6.25
N ILE A 3 -18.84 -15.40 5.04
CA ILE A 3 -17.40 -15.09 4.85
C ILE A 3 -17.04 -13.72 5.45
N LYS A 4 -17.85 -12.67 5.19
CA LYS A 4 -17.65 -11.34 5.79
C LYS A 4 -17.74 -11.36 7.32
N LYS A 5 -18.64 -12.18 7.90
CA LYS A 5 -18.73 -12.36 9.36
C LYS A 5 -17.47 -13.03 9.91
N SER A 6 -16.94 -14.06 9.24
CA SER A 6 -15.70 -14.73 9.63
C SER A 6 -14.50 -13.79 9.58
N TYR A 7 -14.37 -13.00 8.51
CA TYR A 7 -13.33 -11.95 8.41
C TYR A 7 -13.42 -10.97 9.59
N LYS A 8 -14.61 -10.43 9.86
CA LYS A 8 -14.86 -9.53 11.00
C LYS A 8 -14.52 -10.16 12.35
N LYS A 9 -14.86 -11.44 12.55
CA LYS A 9 -14.52 -12.19 13.76
C LYS A 9 -13.00 -12.30 13.93
N TYR A 10 -12.27 -12.61 12.85
CA TYR A 10 -10.82 -12.69 12.86
C TYR A 10 -10.20 -11.32 13.20
N ILE A 11 -10.58 -10.26 12.49
CA ILE A 11 -10.10 -8.89 12.73
C ILE A 11 -10.34 -8.45 14.18
N LYS A 12 -11.55 -8.68 14.71
CA LYS A 12 -11.85 -8.35 16.11
C LYS A 12 -10.95 -9.13 17.07
N THR A 13 -10.62 -10.37 16.77
CA THR A 13 -9.71 -11.19 17.58
C THR A 13 -8.30 -10.63 17.54
N LEU A 14 -7.78 -10.30 16.35
CA LEU A 14 -6.45 -9.75 16.16
C LEU A 14 -6.29 -8.40 16.86
N ILE A 15 -7.20 -7.45 16.63
CA ILE A 15 -7.19 -6.11 17.23
C ILE A 15 -7.21 -6.18 18.77
N ASN A 16 -7.95 -7.12 19.35
CA ASN A 16 -8.05 -7.28 20.81
C ASN A 16 -7.02 -8.23 21.41
N ARG A 17 -6.13 -8.81 20.61
CA ARG A 17 -5.07 -9.71 21.09
C ARG A 17 -4.13 -8.92 21.99
N THR A 18 -3.81 -9.49 23.15
CA THR A 18 -2.73 -9.02 24.01
C THR A 18 -1.42 -9.66 23.57
N ASN A 19 -0.42 -8.84 23.25
CA ASN A 19 0.95 -9.29 23.04
C ASN A 19 1.47 -9.94 24.34
N THR A 20 1.87 -11.20 24.28
CA THR A 20 2.30 -11.96 25.46
C THR A 20 3.67 -11.55 26.00
N VAL A 21 4.44 -10.78 25.23
CA VAL A 21 5.76 -10.25 25.63
C VAL A 21 5.62 -8.86 26.24
N THR A 22 4.87 -7.96 25.60
CA THR A 22 4.76 -6.56 26.05
C THR A 22 3.55 -6.29 26.96
N GLY A 23 2.58 -7.21 27.00
CA GLY A 23 1.32 -7.05 27.74
C GLY A 23 0.34 -6.06 27.11
N LYS A 24 0.68 -5.42 25.98
CA LYS A 24 -0.20 -4.46 25.30
C LYS A 24 -1.20 -5.16 24.39
N LYS A 25 -2.43 -4.64 24.32
CA LYS A 25 -3.35 -5.03 23.24
C LYS A 25 -2.87 -4.42 21.94
N TYR A 26 -3.06 -5.13 20.82
CA TYR A 26 -2.63 -4.65 19.51
C TYR A 26 -3.25 -3.29 19.18
N ARG A 27 -4.54 -3.09 19.46
CA ARG A 27 -5.22 -1.79 19.28
C ARG A 27 -4.62 -0.63 20.10
N ASP A 28 -3.83 -0.93 21.13
CA ASP A 28 -3.24 0.02 22.08
C ASP A 28 -1.70 0.07 21.92
N ASP A 29 -1.14 -0.63 20.93
CA ASP A 29 0.31 -0.73 20.70
C ASP A 29 0.76 0.14 19.52
N GLY A 30 1.27 1.34 19.82
CA GLY A 30 1.78 2.28 18.81
C GLY A 30 3.03 1.83 18.04
N THR A 31 3.49 0.59 18.22
CA THR A 31 4.45 -0.05 17.31
C THR A 31 3.78 -0.40 15.98
N ILE A 32 2.47 -0.69 15.99
CA ILE A 32 1.68 -0.94 14.79
C ILE A 32 1.40 0.41 14.13
N PHE A 33 1.71 0.54 12.84
CA PHE A 33 1.48 1.78 12.10
C PHE A 33 0.01 1.87 11.63
N ALA A 34 -0.47 0.83 10.95
CA ALA A 34 -1.79 0.79 10.34
C ALA A 34 -2.31 -0.65 10.21
N TRP A 35 -3.61 -0.76 9.88
CA TRP A 35 -4.24 -1.98 9.41
C TRP A 35 -4.58 -1.85 7.92
N GLU A 36 -4.12 -2.78 7.09
CA GLU A 36 -4.61 -2.92 5.71
C GLU A 36 -5.74 -3.94 5.63
N LEU A 37 -6.69 -3.69 4.74
CA LEU A 37 -7.89 -4.53 4.63
C LEU A 37 -7.58 -5.88 3.96
N ALA A 38 -6.79 -5.87 2.91
CA ALA A 38 -6.35 -7.05 2.18
C ALA A 38 -5.14 -6.68 1.33
N ASN A 39 -4.24 -7.64 1.13
CA ASN A 39 -3.20 -7.50 0.12
C ASN A 39 -3.81 -7.63 -1.27
N GLU A 40 -3.56 -6.64 -2.13
CA GLU A 40 -3.90 -6.63 -3.56
C GLU A 40 -5.35 -7.10 -3.88
N PRO A 41 -6.40 -6.53 -3.24
CA PRO A 41 -7.76 -6.98 -3.44
C PRO A 41 -8.24 -6.65 -4.85
N ARG A 42 -8.57 -7.70 -5.61
CA ARG A 42 -9.18 -7.61 -6.94
C ARG A 42 -10.45 -8.47 -7.01
N CYS A 43 -11.22 -8.29 -8.08
CA CYS A 43 -12.34 -9.17 -8.44
C CYS A 43 -11.88 -10.50 -9.03
N LEU A 44 -10.66 -10.53 -9.55
CA LEU A 44 -9.97 -11.71 -10.03
C LEU A 44 -9.02 -12.22 -8.93
N GLY A 45 -8.85 -13.53 -8.86
CA GLY A 45 -7.92 -14.15 -7.91
C GLY A 45 -7.36 -15.44 -8.48
N THR A 46 -6.26 -15.91 -7.91
CA THR A 46 -5.62 -17.16 -8.36
C THR A 46 -6.62 -18.32 -8.29
N ASN A 47 -6.78 -19.02 -9.41
CA ASN A 47 -7.73 -20.13 -9.57
C ASN A 47 -9.21 -19.74 -9.36
N MET A 48 -9.54 -18.46 -9.45
CA MET A 48 -10.92 -17.98 -9.46
C MET A 48 -11.35 -17.64 -10.89
N GLY A 49 -12.50 -18.18 -11.32
CA GLY A 49 -13.11 -17.79 -12.59
C GLY A 49 -13.62 -16.35 -12.55
N ASN A 50 -13.90 -15.79 -13.73
CA ASN A 50 -14.48 -14.46 -13.82
C ASN A 50 -15.82 -14.40 -13.07
N ASN A 51 -15.97 -13.40 -12.19
CA ASN A 51 -17.20 -13.16 -11.45
C ASN A 51 -17.81 -11.85 -11.91
N GLU A 52 -18.75 -11.92 -12.86
CA GLU A 52 -19.44 -10.75 -13.44
C GLU A 52 -20.18 -9.90 -12.39
N LYS A 53 -20.49 -10.47 -11.22
CA LYS A 53 -21.12 -9.73 -10.12
C LYS A 53 -20.13 -8.90 -9.33
N CYS A 54 -18.83 -9.17 -9.47
CA CYS A 54 -17.79 -8.37 -8.86
C CYS A 54 -17.50 -7.16 -9.74
N THR A 55 -17.65 -5.97 -9.17
CA THR A 55 -17.48 -4.69 -9.85
C THR A 55 -16.76 -3.75 -8.89
N THR A 56 -16.32 -2.59 -9.40
CA THR A 56 -15.77 -1.49 -8.58
C THR A 56 -16.62 -1.19 -7.36
N LYS A 57 -17.94 -1.05 -7.55
CA LYS A 57 -18.90 -0.80 -6.46
C LYS A 57 -18.89 -1.89 -5.39
N VAL A 58 -18.67 -3.15 -5.77
CA VAL A 58 -18.64 -4.27 -4.82
C VAL A 58 -17.38 -4.24 -3.97
N ILE A 59 -16.22 -3.99 -4.58
CA ILE A 59 -14.94 -3.85 -3.85
C ILE A 59 -15.00 -2.62 -2.94
N THR A 60 -15.37 -1.45 -3.47
CA THR A 60 -15.46 -0.21 -2.68
C THR A 60 -16.43 -0.34 -1.50
N ALA A 61 -17.60 -0.97 -1.70
CA ALA A 61 -18.55 -1.20 -0.61
C ALA A 61 -18.03 -2.19 0.44
N TRP A 62 -17.28 -3.21 0.02
CA TRP A 62 -16.61 -4.11 0.96
C TRP A 62 -15.54 -3.36 1.77
N MET A 63 -14.73 -2.54 1.11
CA MET A 63 -13.69 -1.74 1.76
C MET A 63 -14.28 -0.75 2.77
N ASP A 64 -15.39 -0.09 2.44
CA ASP A 64 -16.11 0.80 3.37
C ASP A 64 -16.64 0.04 4.59
N GLU A 65 -17.25 -1.12 4.37
CA GLU A 65 -17.78 -1.96 5.45
C GLU A 65 -16.68 -2.45 6.40
N MET A 66 -15.52 -2.88 5.86
CA MET A 66 -14.42 -3.43 6.66
C MET A 66 -13.60 -2.36 7.36
N SER A 67 -13.27 -1.26 6.68
CA SER A 67 -12.58 -0.12 7.31
C SER A 67 -13.44 0.49 8.44
N THR A 68 -14.75 0.64 8.23
CA THR A 68 -15.70 1.06 9.28
C THR A 68 -15.71 0.09 10.46
N TYR A 69 -15.65 -1.22 10.18
CA TYR A 69 -15.62 -2.23 11.23
C TYR A 69 -14.31 -2.17 12.05
N ILE A 70 -13.17 -1.97 11.41
CA ILE A 70 -11.87 -1.78 12.09
C ILE A 70 -11.92 -0.53 12.96
N LYS A 71 -12.30 0.63 12.40
CA LYS A 71 -12.38 1.91 13.14
C LYS A 71 -13.33 1.87 14.35
N LYS A 72 -14.34 1.00 14.31
CA LYS A 72 -15.23 0.76 15.47
C LYS A 72 -14.51 0.07 16.63
N HIS A 73 -13.56 -0.82 16.34
CA HIS A 73 -12.86 -1.64 17.35
C HIS A 73 -11.48 -1.09 17.72
N ASP A 74 -10.89 -0.30 16.83
CA ASP A 74 -9.61 0.37 17.00
C ASP A 74 -9.74 1.84 16.55
N LYS A 75 -9.64 2.76 17.50
CA LYS A 75 -9.72 4.21 17.24
C LYS A 75 -8.34 4.87 17.15
N ASN A 76 -7.27 4.10 17.36
CA ASN A 76 -5.92 4.63 17.48
C ASN A 76 -5.17 4.49 16.16
N HIS A 77 -5.24 3.31 15.53
CA HIS A 77 -4.47 3.02 14.32
C HIS A 77 -5.13 3.57 13.05
N MET A 78 -4.27 3.87 12.07
CA MET A 78 -4.70 4.16 10.71
C MET A 78 -5.19 2.88 10.02
N VAL A 79 -5.97 3.07 8.97
CA VAL A 79 -6.49 2.01 8.12
C VAL A 79 -6.23 2.38 6.66
N SER A 80 -5.72 1.46 5.86
CA SER A 80 -5.59 1.60 4.41
C SER A 80 -6.14 0.38 3.68
N THR A 81 -6.21 0.44 2.35
CA THR A 81 -6.82 -0.60 1.52
C THR A 81 -5.89 -1.79 1.34
N GLY A 82 -4.59 -1.55 1.12
CA GLY A 82 -3.63 -2.58 0.72
C GLY A 82 -3.65 -2.86 -0.79
N GLU A 83 -4.14 -1.89 -1.58
CA GLU A 83 -4.40 -2.09 -3.00
C GLU A 83 -3.26 -1.62 -3.88
N GLU A 84 -3.17 -2.20 -5.08
CA GLU A 84 -2.09 -1.90 -6.01
C GLU A 84 -2.23 -0.53 -6.65
N GLY A 85 -3.42 0.08 -6.62
CA GLY A 85 -3.73 1.37 -7.23
C GLY A 85 -4.53 1.30 -8.54
N PHE A 86 -5.08 0.14 -8.90
CA PHE A 86 -5.74 -0.03 -10.20
C PHE A 86 -7.06 0.75 -10.33
N GLY A 87 -7.45 1.03 -11.58
CA GLY A 87 -8.67 1.75 -11.89
C GLY A 87 -8.53 3.26 -11.67
N LEU A 88 -7.79 3.91 -12.56
CA LEU A 88 -7.53 5.34 -12.54
C LEU A 88 -7.83 5.94 -13.91
N ALA A 89 -9.04 6.51 -14.06
CA ALA A 89 -9.50 7.08 -15.32
C ALA A 89 -8.68 8.30 -15.77
N GLY A 90 -8.56 8.46 -17.09
CA GLY A 90 -7.97 9.65 -17.72
C GLY A 90 -6.45 9.58 -17.89
N VAL A 91 -5.85 8.41 -17.68
CA VAL A 91 -4.45 8.14 -17.99
C VAL A 91 -4.39 7.30 -19.28
N ASP A 92 -3.62 7.79 -20.25
CA ASP A 92 -3.35 7.06 -21.49
C ASP A 92 -2.30 5.99 -21.24
N SER A 93 -2.64 4.73 -21.52
CA SER A 93 -1.77 3.57 -21.32
C SER A 93 -2.18 2.44 -22.25
N GLU A 94 -1.19 1.68 -22.71
CA GLU A 94 -1.41 0.46 -23.50
C GLU A 94 -1.65 -0.76 -22.60
N ASN A 95 -1.37 -0.67 -21.29
CA ASN A 95 -1.59 -1.74 -20.33
C ASN A 95 -2.91 -1.54 -19.54
N GLY A 96 -3.46 -2.64 -19.02
CA GLY A 96 -4.80 -2.67 -18.42
C GLY A 96 -4.92 -2.07 -17.02
N ILE A 97 -3.82 -1.65 -16.38
CA ILE A 97 -3.78 -1.31 -14.94
C ILE A 97 -4.62 -0.07 -14.58
N TYR A 98 -4.80 0.86 -15.52
CA TYR A 98 -5.64 2.04 -15.35
C TYR A 98 -7.12 1.75 -15.60
N GLY A 99 -7.42 0.60 -16.22
CA GLY A 99 -8.76 0.11 -16.44
C GLY A 99 -9.44 -0.36 -15.16
N PHE A 100 -10.75 -0.50 -15.21
CA PHE A 100 -11.59 -0.92 -14.08
C PHE A 100 -11.91 -2.42 -14.08
N SER A 101 -11.27 -3.19 -14.98
CA SER A 101 -11.56 -4.61 -15.20
C SER A 101 -11.21 -5.50 -14.03
N ASP A 102 -10.17 -5.15 -13.27
CA ASP A 102 -9.80 -5.84 -12.03
C ASP A 102 -10.78 -5.56 -10.88
N GLY A 103 -11.75 -4.67 -11.10
CA GLY A 103 -12.78 -4.33 -10.13
C GLY A 103 -12.35 -3.27 -9.12
N ASN A 104 -11.24 -2.58 -9.37
CA ASN A 104 -10.74 -1.50 -8.52
C ASN A 104 -11.10 -0.14 -9.11
N ASP A 105 -11.35 0.83 -8.24
CA ASP A 105 -11.50 2.25 -8.56
C ASP A 105 -10.71 2.99 -7.49
N PHE A 106 -9.43 3.22 -7.78
CA PHE A 106 -8.46 3.77 -6.83
C PHE A 106 -8.95 5.06 -6.16
N VAL A 107 -9.55 5.96 -6.95
CA VAL A 107 -10.03 7.24 -6.41
C VAL A 107 -11.23 7.04 -5.48
N ALA A 108 -12.18 6.18 -5.86
CA ALA A 108 -13.34 5.90 -5.01
C ALA A 108 -12.94 5.17 -3.72
N ASN A 109 -12.02 4.21 -3.81
CA ASN A 109 -11.49 3.45 -2.68
C ASN A 109 -10.72 4.36 -1.72
N ALA A 110 -9.77 5.15 -2.23
CA ALA A 110 -9.00 6.10 -1.43
C ALA A 110 -9.88 7.22 -0.84
N ALA A 111 -11.02 7.56 -1.45
CA ALA A 111 -11.94 8.59 -0.94
C ALA A 111 -12.76 8.14 0.28
N LEU A 112 -12.81 6.84 0.58
CA LEU A 112 -13.59 6.31 1.70
C LEU A 112 -13.22 6.98 3.02
N LYS A 113 -14.24 7.26 3.85
CA LYS A 113 -14.08 8.04 5.08
C LYS A 113 -13.10 7.41 6.07
N ASN A 114 -13.07 6.09 6.14
CA ASN A 114 -12.28 5.33 7.11
C ASN A 114 -10.98 4.76 6.51
N ILE A 115 -10.59 5.23 5.32
CA ILE A 115 -9.26 5.01 4.73
C ILE A 115 -8.44 6.27 5.00
N ASP A 116 -7.37 6.16 5.78
CA ASP A 116 -6.58 7.31 6.24
C ASP A 116 -5.50 7.73 5.24
N PHE A 117 -4.94 6.78 4.50
CA PHE A 117 -3.97 7.01 3.44
C PHE A 117 -4.22 6.05 2.28
N ALA A 118 -3.83 6.45 1.07
CA ALA A 118 -3.88 5.61 -0.11
C ALA A 118 -2.61 4.76 -0.23
N THR A 119 -2.74 3.56 -0.77
CA THR A 119 -1.61 2.70 -1.10
C THR A 119 -1.61 2.36 -2.57
N ILE A 120 -0.41 2.15 -3.11
CA ILE A 120 -0.17 1.65 -4.46
C ILE A 120 1.02 0.69 -4.44
N HIS A 121 1.04 -0.22 -5.40
CA HIS A 121 2.14 -1.15 -5.65
C HIS A 121 2.75 -0.83 -7.03
N LEU A 122 3.90 -1.43 -7.36
CA LEU A 122 4.48 -1.32 -8.71
C LEU A 122 5.33 -2.54 -9.09
N TYR A 123 4.79 -3.36 -9.99
CA TYR A 123 5.48 -4.53 -10.56
C TYR A 123 5.44 -4.55 -12.08
N SER A 124 6.30 -3.73 -12.70
CA SER A 124 6.37 -3.54 -14.16
C SER A 124 6.57 -4.85 -14.94
N THR A 125 7.28 -5.83 -14.36
CA THR A 125 7.50 -7.16 -14.94
C THR A 125 6.23 -7.99 -15.06
N TYR A 126 5.27 -7.81 -14.16
CA TYR A 126 4.01 -8.56 -14.17
C TYR A 126 2.92 -7.85 -14.97
N TRP A 127 3.04 -6.53 -15.15
CA TRP A 127 1.99 -5.71 -15.74
C TRP A 127 2.21 -5.41 -17.23
N GLY A 128 3.21 -6.05 -17.83
CA GLY A 128 3.47 -5.98 -19.27
C GLY A 128 4.03 -4.63 -19.72
N PHE A 129 4.76 -3.93 -18.85
CA PHE A 129 5.39 -2.67 -19.22
C PHE A 129 6.44 -2.93 -20.30
N LYS A 130 6.47 -2.08 -21.32
CA LYS A 130 7.45 -2.13 -22.41
C LYS A 130 8.66 -1.26 -22.09
N ASP A 131 8.43 -0.11 -21.47
CA ASP A 131 9.45 0.79 -20.95
C ASP A 131 9.26 0.93 -19.45
N PHE A 132 10.13 0.27 -18.69
CA PHE A 132 9.98 0.18 -17.24
C PHE A 132 10.10 1.55 -16.60
N VAL A 133 11.05 2.37 -17.03
CA VAL A 133 11.26 3.72 -16.48
C VAL A 133 10.08 4.61 -16.81
N LYS A 134 9.74 4.75 -18.10
CA LYS A 134 8.71 5.69 -18.54
C LYS A 134 7.34 5.36 -17.98
N GLU A 135 6.91 4.11 -18.10
CA GLU A 135 5.56 3.70 -17.66
C GLU A 135 5.45 3.68 -16.14
N GLY A 136 6.51 3.30 -15.42
CA GLY A 136 6.52 3.32 -13.96
C GLY A 136 6.56 4.73 -13.38
N VAL A 137 7.34 5.65 -13.97
CA VAL A 137 7.32 7.07 -13.58
C VAL A 137 5.94 7.67 -13.84
N GLN A 138 5.31 7.39 -14.99
CA GLN A 138 3.94 7.80 -15.27
C GLN A 138 2.96 7.29 -14.20
N TYR A 139 3.10 6.02 -13.80
CA TYR A 139 2.28 5.42 -12.75
C TYR A 139 2.41 6.17 -11.43
N ILE A 140 3.63 6.42 -10.98
CA ILE A 140 3.93 7.16 -9.74
C ILE A 140 3.34 8.57 -9.77
N GLU A 141 3.54 9.30 -10.88
CA GLU A 141 3.10 10.68 -11.05
C GLU A 141 1.58 10.82 -11.09
N GLU A 142 0.88 9.98 -11.85
CA GLU A 142 -0.58 10.10 -12.01
C GLU A 142 -1.32 9.75 -10.71
N HIS A 143 -0.83 8.77 -9.94
CA HIS A 143 -1.40 8.45 -8.61
C HIS A 143 -1.19 9.58 -7.61
N ALA A 144 0.03 10.12 -7.51
CA ALA A 144 0.30 11.25 -6.63
C ALA A 144 -0.54 12.49 -7.01
N LYS A 145 -0.61 12.80 -8.31
CA LYS A 145 -1.38 13.92 -8.86
C LYS A 145 -2.86 13.79 -8.54
N VAL A 146 -3.48 12.61 -8.69
CA VAL A 146 -4.91 12.45 -8.42
C VAL A 146 -5.21 12.53 -6.92
N ILE A 147 -4.37 11.94 -6.08
CA ILE A 147 -4.53 12.01 -4.62
C ILE A 147 -4.39 13.46 -4.15
N LYS A 148 -3.33 14.17 -4.59
CA LYS A 148 -3.07 15.57 -4.23
C LYS A 148 -4.20 16.50 -4.67
N LYS A 149 -4.73 16.31 -5.88
CA LYS A 149 -5.79 17.17 -6.44
C LYS A 149 -7.18 16.89 -5.88
N LYS A 150 -7.55 15.63 -5.65
CA LYS A 150 -8.93 15.25 -5.34
C LYS A 150 -9.17 14.99 -3.86
N LEU A 151 -8.20 14.39 -3.16
CA LEU A 151 -8.43 13.83 -1.82
C LEU A 151 -7.59 14.50 -0.73
N ASN A 152 -6.41 15.02 -1.09
CA ASN A 152 -5.44 15.59 -0.15
C ASN A 152 -5.16 14.65 1.04
N LYS A 153 -5.05 13.34 0.75
CA LYS A 153 -4.66 12.29 1.70
C LYS A 153 -3.19 11.90 1.47
N PRO A 154 -2.52 11.32 2.48
CA PRO A 154 -1.22 10.70 2.26
C PRO A 154 -1.30 9.55 1.24
N ILE A 155 -0.22 9.33 0.50
CA ILE A 155 -0.04 8.18 -0.39
C ILE A 155 1.29 7.47 -0.07
N ILE A 156 1.26 6.15 -0.06
CA ILE A 156 2.41 5.28 0.19
C ILE A 156 2.59 4.35 -1.02
N MET A 157 3.81 4.27 -1.54
CA MET A 157 4.23 3.15 -2.36
C MET A 157 4.60 2.04 -1.39
N GLU A 158 3.71 1.08 -1.19
CA GLU A 158 3.89 0.06 -0.15
C GLU A 158 4.59 -1.21 -0.66
N GLU A 159 4.60 -1.41 -1.98
CA GLU A 159 5.40 -2.43 -2.64
C GLU A 159 5.91 -1.96 -4.00
N PHE A 160 7.18 -2.19 -4.29
CA PHE A 160 7.68 -2.20 -5.66
C PHE A 160 8.89 -3.12 -5.74
N GLY A 161 9.06 -3.81 -6.86
CA GLY A 161 10.13 -4.79 -7.03
C GLY A 161 10.53 -4.97 -8.48
N LEU A 162 11.83 -5.21 -8.70
CA LEU A 162 12.38 -5.58 -9.99
C LEU A 162 13.39 -6.74 -9.86
N PRO A 163 13.50 -7.60 -10.90
CA PRO A 163 14.61 -8.52 -11.02
C PRO A 163 15.95 -7.80 -10.95
N SER A 164 16.96 -8.46 -10.39
CA SER A 164 18.27 -7.86 -10.11
C SER A 164 18.92 -7.20 -11.32
N ASP A 165 18.75 -7.75 -12.53
CA ASP A 165 19.32 -7.21 -13.77
C ASP A 165 18.64 -5.92 -14.28
N LYS A 166 17.57 -5.46 -13.64
CA LYS A 166 16.84 -4.23 -13.98
C LYS A 166 16.98 -3.11 -12.95
N ARG A 167 17.44 -3.43 -11.73
CA ARG A 167 17.42 -2.50 -10.59
C ARG A 167 18.28 -1.26 -10.85
N ASP A 168 19.50 -1.44 -11.36
CA ASP A 168 20.45 -0.35 -11.63
C ASP A 168 19.89 0.73 -12.56
N GLU A 169 19.13 0.31 -13.58
CA GLU A 169 18.54 1.22 -14.56
C GLU A 169 17.28 1.92 -14.00
N VAL A 170 16.43 1.18 -13.30
CA VAL A 170 15.04 1.61 -13.06
C VAL A 170 14.81 2.15 -11.64
N TYR A 171 15.43 1.57 -10.61
CA TYR A 171 15.21 1.99 -9.22
C TYR A 171 15.54 3.48 -9.00
N PRO A 172 16.64 4.04 -9.54
CA PRO A 172 16.92 5.46 -9.35
C PRO A 172 15.79 6.36 -9.86
N ALA A 173 15.19 6.02 -11.01
CA ALA A 173 14.10 6.80 -11.59
C ALA A 173 12.80 6.69 -10.77
N TYR A 174 12.45 5.49 -10.31
CA TYR A 174 11.26 5.30 -9.46
C TYR A 174 11.40 6.00 -8.11
N MET A 175 12.53 5.79 -7.44
CA MET A 175 12.80 6.39 -6.13
C MET A 175 12.82 7.92 -6.22
N GLN A 176 13.47 8.48 -7.25
CA GLN A 176 13.48 9.92 -7.47
C GLN A 176 12.08 10.45 -7.77
N SER A 177 11.31 9.79 -8.65
CA SER A 177 9.94 10.21 -8.95
C SER A 177 9.03 10.19 -7.72
N MET A 178 9.12 9.17 -6.87
CA MET A 178 8.36 9.11 -5.61
C MET A 178 8.75 10.23 -4.65
N VAL A 179 10.05 10.57 -4.59
CA VAL A 179 10.52 11.73 -3.83
C VAL A 179 9.97 13.02 -4.43
N ASP A 180 10.08 13.25 -5.73
CA ASP A 180 9.64 14.51 -6.35
C ASP A 180 8.11 14.70 -6.30
N ASN A 181 7.36 13.61 -6.19
CA ASN A 181 5.90 13.59 -6.11
C ASN A 181 5.35 13.48 -4.69
N ASP A 182 6.15 13.79 -3.66
CA ASP A 182 5.73 13.90 -2.26
C ASP A 182 5.12 12.60 -1.65
N TYR A 183 5.57 11.41 -2.05
CA TYR A 183 5.12 10.17 -1.40
C TYR A 183 5.48 10.16 0.09
N ASN A 184 4.51 9.76 0.92
CA ASN A 184 4.63 9.78 2.38
C ASN A 184 5.32 8.53 2.95
N GLY A 185 5.45 7.49 2.14
CA GLY A 185 6.21 6.26 2.42
C GLY A 185 6.62 5.61 1.11
N ILE A 186 7.80 4.99 1.10
CA ILE A 186 8.36 4.26 -0.03
C ILE A 186 8.90 2.95 0.53
N MET A 187 8.32 1.83 0.09
CA MET A 187 8.59 0.50 0.62
C MET A 187 8.82 -0.45 -0.55
N TYR A 188 10.02 -1.01 -0.61
CA TYR A 188 10.40 -1.99 -1.63
C TYR A 188 9.98 -3.39 -1.19
N TRP A 189 9.67 -4.23 -2.17
CA TRP A 189 9.50 -5.67 -1.99
C TRP A 189 10.79 -6.38 -2.44
N MET A 190 11.45 -7.19 -1.61
CA MET A 190 11.27 -7.36 -0.17
C MET A 190 12.64 -7.41 0.54
N LEU A 191 12.67 -7.04 1.82
CA LEU A 191 13.88 -7.18 2.64
C LEU A 191 13.96 -8.58 3.23
N ALA A 192 15.12 -9.23 3.07
CA ALA A 192 15.41 -10.48 3.77
C ALA A 192 16.80 -10.50 4.40
N HIS A 193 17.01 -11.41 5.33
CA HIS A 193 18.35 -11.76 5.83
C HIS A 193 19.11 -12.56 4.77
N GLU A 194 20.44 -12.45 4.71
CA GLU A 194 21.28 -13.10 3.67
C GLU A 194 21.15 -14.63 3.62
N GLU A 195 20.71 -15.25 4.72
CA GLU A 195 20.45 -16.69 4.79
C GLU A 195 19.12 -17.10 4.11
N TYR A 196 18.25 -16.14 3.82
CA TYR A 196 16.99 -16.39 3.14
C TYR A 196 17.20 -16.34 1.62
N PRO A 197 16.94 -17.43 0.88
CA PRO A 197 17.13 -17.45 -0.56
C PRO A 197 16.19 -16.48 -1.29
N ASP A 198 16.67 -15.91 -2.39
CA ASP A 198 15.85 -15.11 -3.29
C ASP A 198 14.94 -16.02 -4.12
N TYR A 199 13.71 -16.24 -3.65
CA TYR A 199 12.76 -17.15 -4.27
C TYR A 199 11.97 -16.52 -5.43
N ASP A 200 11.75 -15.21 -5.37
CA ASP A 200 10.90 -14.48 -6.32
C ASP A 200 11.69 -13.55 -7.26
N GLY A 201 12.99 -13.35 -7.00
CA GLY A 201 13.87 -12.49 -7.80
C GLY A 201 13.81 -11.02 -7.37
N PHE A 202 13.06 -10.68 -6.32
CA PHE A 202 12.88 -9.31 -5.83
C PHE A 202 13.63 -9.02 -4.53
N THR A 203 14.21 -10.05 -3.90
CA THR A 203 14.84 -9.89 -2.59
C THR A 203 15.98 -8.86 -2.63
N LEU A 204 15.92 -7.90 -1.71
CA LEU A 204 17.02 -7.03 -1.32
C LEU A 204 17.60 -7.51 0.01
N TYR A 205 18.92 -7.58 0.08
CA TYR A 205 19.68 -7.82 1.30
C TYR A 205 20.32 -6.51 1.78
N ASP A 206 20.95 -6.53 2.96
CA ASP A 206 21.57 -5.35 3.58
C ASP A 206 22.50 -4.58 2.61
N LYS A 207 23.33 -5.31 1.86
CA LYS A 207 24.21 -4.73 0.84
C LYS A 207 23.47 -3.96 -0.26
N ASP A 208 22.28 -4.42 -0.65
CA ASP A 208 21.49 -3.82 -1.73
C ASP A 208 20.80 -2.54 -1.23
N ILE A 209 20.51 -2.46 0.07
CA ILE A 209 19.91 -1.27 0.71
C ILE A 209 20.86 -0.08 0.61
N SER A 210 22.15 -0.30 0.86
CA SER A 210 23.17 0.75 0.72
C SER A 210 23.38 1.21 -0.72
N VAL A 211 23.05 0.38 -1.71
CA VAL A 211 23.15 0.74 -3.13
C VAL A 211 21.91 1.51 -3.60
N TYR A 212 20.72 1.00 -3.31
CA TYR A 212 19.50 1.49 -3.94
C TYR A 212 18.63 2.40 -3.06
N ILE A 213 18.75 2.30 -1.73
CA ILE A 213 17.73 2.83 -0.81
C ILE A 213 18.25 3.92 0.12
N ASP A 214 19.51 3.84 0.57
CA ASP A 214 20.05 4.71 1.63
C ASP A 214 20.04 6.20 1.27
N GLU A 215 20.31 6.55 0.01
CA GLU A 215 20.27 7.94 -0.47
C GLU A 215 18.86 8.51 -0.35
N TYR A 216 17.87 7.80 -0.89
CA TYR A 216 16.48 8.24 -0.87
C TYR A 216 15.87 8.22 0.54
N THR A 217 16.33 7.32 1.40
CA THR A 217 15.98 7.34 2.83
C THR A 217 16.40 8.66 3.49
N LYS A 218 17.58 9.20 3.15
CA LYS A 218 18.02 10.52 3.66
C LYS A 218 17.12 11.62 3.13
N LEU A 219 16.73 11.59 1.85
CA LEU A 219 15.82 12.56 1.24
C LEU A 219 14.42 12.53 1.90
N GLN A 220 13.85 11.34 2.10
CA GLN A 220 12.55 11.18 2.77
C GLN A 220 12.59 11.63 4.24
N LYS A 221 13.70 11.39 4.96
CA LYS A 221 13.90 11.91 6.32
C LYS A 221 13.91 13.43 6.38
N GLN A 222 14.43 14.13 5.35
CA GLN A 222 14.43 15.59 5.32
C GLN A 222 13.02 16.18 5.18
N LYS A 223 12.09 15.46 4.54
CA LYS A 223 10.68 15.85 4.44
C LYS A 223 9.88 15.58 5.71
N SER A 224 10.35 14.65 6.54
CA SER A 224 9.67 14.31 7.78
C SER A 224 9.68 15.53 8.72
N GLY A 225 8.50 15.95 9.17
CA GLY A 225 8.38 17.05 10.12
C GLY A 225 9.17 16.79 11.41
N LYS A 226 9.53 17.85 12.14
CA LYS A 226 10.05 17.71 13.52
C LYS A 226 9.07 16.85 14.32
N THR A 227 9.62 16.00 15.20
CA THR A 227 8.92 15.08 16.11
C THR A 227 7.48 15.50 16.37
N VAL A 228 6.52 14.61 16.06
CA VAL A 228 5.15 14.75 16.57
C VAL A 228 5.20 14.56 18.08
N ILE A 229 5.58 15.63 18.79
CA ILE A 229 5.45 15.69 20.24
C ILE A 229 3.95 15.70 20.46
N CYS A 230 3.43 14.57 20.90
CA CYS A 230 2.05 14.33 21.29
C CYS A 230 1.68 15.31 22.42
N LYS A 231 1.41 16.59 22.10
CA LYS A 231 1.05 17.63 23.05
C LYS A 231 -0.39 17.35 23.53
N LYS A 232 -0.49 16.49 24.55
CA LYS A 232 -1.60 16.29 25.49
C LYS A 232 -2.54 15.06 25.38
N LYS A 233 -2.38 14.07 24.50
CA LYS A 233 -3.31 12.91 24.49
C LYS A 233 -2.75 11.51 24.18
N CYS A 234 -1.46 11.27 24.40
CA CYS A 234 -0.97 9.89 24.49
C CYS A 234 -1.21 9.37 25.93
N LYS A 235 -2.47 9.25 26.35
CA LYS A 235 -2.82 8.55 27.60
C LYS A 235 -3.14 7.11 27.24
N ALA A 236 -2.23 6.20 27.56
CA ALA A 236 -2.59 4.81 27.82
C ALA A 236 -3.55 4.84 29.02
N ASN A 237 -4.80 4.42 28.81
CA ASN A 237 -5.67 3.98 29.89
C ASN A 237 -5.58 2.46 29.96
#